data_AF-A0A2K2G635-F1
#
_entry.id   AF-A0A2K2G635-F1
#
_cell.length_a   1.000
_cell.length_b   1.000
_cell.length_c   1.000
_cell.angle_alpha   90.00
_cell.angle_beta   90.00
_cell.angle_gamma   90.00
#
_symmetry.space_group_name_H-M   'P 1'
#
loop_
_entity.id
_entity.type
_entity.pdbx_description
1 polymer ?
#
loop_
_entity_poly.entity_id
_entity_poly.type
_entity_poly.pdbx_seq_one_letter_code
_entity_poly.pdbx_strand_id
1 'polypeptide(L)'
;MTHGPIDPRHRANMNMLASAIDETLNGKVKPKRLGFVMLVAEFGQIDNGRVNYISNGTRADMITMMKEFIARAEGRYAEGGTA
;
A
#
# COMPACT_ATOMS: atom_id res chain seq x y z
N MET A 1 -7.43 12.73 -9.82
CA MET A 1 -7.27 11.28 -10.10
C MET A 1 -8.22 10.52 -9.19
N THR A 2 -9.23 9.86 -9.73
CA THR A 2 -10.12 9.01 -8.93
C THR A 2 -9.47 7.65 -8.77
N HIS A 3 -8.97 7.35 -7.58
CA HIS A 3 -8.62 5.98 -7.19
C HIS A 3 -9.92 5.19 -7.05
N GLY A 4 -10.47 4.77 -8.19
CA GLY A 4 -11.64 3.89 -8.26
C GLY A 4 -11.28 2.46 -7.82
N PRO A 5 -12.24 1.53 -7.84
CA PRO A 5 -11.94 0.12 -7.63
C PRO A 5 -10.83 -0.36 -8.59
N ILE A 6 -10.09 -1.39 -8.16
CA ILE A 6 -9.06 -2.05 -8.96
C ILE A 6 -9.63 -2.33 -10.36
N ASP A 7 -8.86 -2.04 -11.41
CA ASP A 7 -9.21 -2.36 -12.79
C ASP A 7 -9.62 -3.85 -12.86
N PRO A 8 -10.79 -4.18 -13.44
CA PRO A 8 -11.27 -5.55 -13.54
C PRO A 8 -10.22 -6.53 -14.11
N ARG A 9 -9.37 -6.06 -15.03
CA ARG A 9 -8.29 -6.84 -15.65
C ARG A 9 -7.23 -7.31 -14.64
N HIS A 10 -7.02 -6.57 -13.56
CA HIS A 10 -6.00 -6.86 -12.54
C HIS A 10 -6.59 -7.37 -11.23
N ARG A 11 -7.91 -7.27 -11.04
CA ARG A 11 -8.57 -7.59 -9.77
C ARG A 11 -8.26 -9.00 -9.26
N ALA A 12 -8.33 -10.02 -10.12
CA ALA A 12 -8.08 -11.40 -9.69
C ALA A 12 -6.64 -11.59 -9.20
N ASN A 13 -5.65 -11.19 -10.01
CA ASN A 13 -4.23 -11.30 -9.68
C ASN A 13 -3.86 -10.49 -8.44
N MET A 14 -4.38 -9.26 -8.31
CA MET A 14 -4.10 -8.42 -7.14
C MET A 14 -4.68 -8.98 -5.84
N ASN A 15 -5.88 -9.56 -5.87
CA ASN A 15 -6.45 -10.22 -4.68
C ASN A 15 -5.64 -11.46 -4.30
N MET A 16 -5.25 -12.29 -5.27
CA MET A 16 -4.41 -13.45 -5.03
C MET A 16 -3.07 -13.06 -4.37
N LEU A 17 -2.38 -12.05 -4.92
CA LEU A 17 -1.12 -11.56 -4.36
C LEU A 17 -1.32 -10.97 -2.97
N ALA A 18 -2.36 -10.17 -2.76
CA ALA A 18 -2.65 -9.61 -1.44
C ALA A 18 -2.91 -10.70 -0.39
N SER A 19 -3.65 -11.76 -0.74
CA SER A 19 -3.85 -12.92 0.13
C SER A 19 -2.54 -13.63 0.47
N ALA A 20 -1.68 -13.88 -0.53
CA ALA A 20 -0.39 -14.54 -0.33
C ALA A 20 0.56 -13.72 0.56
N ILE A 21 0.63 -12.40 0.34
CA ILE A 21 1.41 -11.48 1.19
C ILE A 21 0.87 -11.47 2.62
N ASP A 22 -0.46 -11.38 2.77
CA ASP A 22 -1.09 -11.35 4.10
C ASP A 22 -0.83 -12.64 4.88
N GLU A 23 -0.94 -13.79 4.24
CA GLU A 23 -0.65 -15.09 4.85
C GLU A 23 0.83 -15.23 5.19
N THR A 24 1.74 -14.76 4.32
CA THR A 24 3.18 -14.81 4.59
C THR A 24 3.56 -13.93 5.79
N LEU A 25 2.99 -12.73 5.90
CA LEU A 25 3.34 -11.76 6.94
C LEU A 25 2.62 -12.00 8.27
N ASN A 26 1.35 -12.40 8.22
CA ASN A 26 0.48 -12.51 9.40
C ASN A 26 0.04 -13.94 9.72
N GLY A 27 0.21 -14.89 8.79
CA GLY A 27 -0.32 -16.24 8.92
C GLY A 27 -1.84 -16.22 9.15
N LYS A 28 -2.31 -17.16 9.96
CA LYS A 28 -3.73 -17.29 10.32
C LYS A 28 -4.11 -16.58 11.63
N VAL A 29 -3.13 -16.00 12.34
CA VAL A 29 -3.33 -15.43 13.68
C VAL A 29 -4.08 -14.10 13.60
N LYS A 30 -4.99 -13.88 14.54
CA LYS A 30 -5.71 -12.62 14.74
C LYS A 30 -5.49 -12.09 16.17
N PRO A 31 -5.40 -10.76 16.36
CA PRO A 31 -5.40 -9.71 15.33
C PRO A 31 -4.14 -9.76 14.45
N LYS A 32 -4.23 -9.22 13.22
CA LYS A 32 -3.06 -9.11 12.33
C LYS A 32 -2.04 -8.16 12.96
N ARG A 33 -0.75 -8.51 12.88
CA ARG A 33 0.34 -7.70 13.46
C ARG A 33 0.91 -6.70 12.46
N LEU A 34 0.98 -7.07 11.18
CA LEU A 34 1.64 -6.31 10.13
C LEU A 34 0.63 -5.80 9.09
N GLY A 35 0.72 -4.51 8.80
CA GLY A 35 0.00 -3.85 7.71
C GLY A 35 0.84 -3.80 6.43
N PHE A 36 0.19 -3.89 5.28
CA PHE A 36 0.82 -3.63 3.98
C PHE A 36 -0.14 -2.95 3.01
N VAL A 37 0.45 -2.25 2.05
CA VAL A 37 -0.21 -1.65 0.89
C VAL A 37 0.52 -2.09 -0.38
N MET A 38 -0.22 -2.43 -1.42
CA MET A 38 0.30 -2.72 -2.75
C MET A 38 -0.28 -1.72 -3.75
N LEU A 39 0.62 -1.03 -4.44
CA LEU A 39 0.31 -0.09 -5.51
C LEU A 39 0.79 -0.67 -6.84
N VAL A 40 -0.08 -0.73 -7.84
CA VAL A 40 0.25 -1.25 -9.17
C VAL A 40 -0.22 -0.27 -10.23
N ALA A 41 0.71 0.18 -11.06
CA ALA A 41 0.47 1.07 -12.18
C ALA A 41 1.25 0.59 -13.41
N GLU A 42 0.81 0.98 -14.59
CA GLU A 42 1.54 0.71 -15.83
C GLU A 42 2.76 1.64 -15.93
N PHE A 43 3.93 1.09 -16.28
CA PHE A 43 5.12 1.89 -16.54
C PHE A 43 4.85 2.88 -17.68
N GLY A 44 5.37 4.11 -17.55
CA GLY A 44 5.08 5.21 -18.49
C GLY A 44 3.72 5.89 -18.26
N GLN A 45 2.88 5.37 -17.38
CA GLN A 45 1.61 6.00 -16.97
C GLN A 45 1.49 6.17 -15.44
N ILE A 46 2.60 6.08 -14.72
CA ILE A 46 2.61 6.25 -13.25
C ILE A 46 2.14 7.67 -12.89
N ASP A 47 2.64 8.66 -13.62
CA ASP A 47 2.23 10.06 -13.49
C ASP A 47 1.04 10.31 -14.43
N ASN A 48 -0.15 10.55 -13.86
CA ASN A 48 -1.44 10.79 -14.53
C ASN A 48 -2.23 9.57 -15.04
N GLY A 49 -1.74 8.34 -14.86
CA GLY A 49 -2.51 7.13 -15.16
C GLY A 49 -3.28 6.57 -13.95
N ARG A 50 -3.81 5.35 -14.13
CA ARG A 50 -4.52 4.63 -13.07
C ARG A 50 -3.51 3.93 -12.16
N VAL A 51 -3.56 4.25 -10.86
CA VAL A 51 -2.89 3.47 -9.81
C VAL A 51 -3.91 2.57 -9.15
N ASN A 52 -3.72 1.26 -9.27
CA ASN A 52 -4.50 0.25 -8.54
C ASN A 52 -3.97 0.12 -7.12
N TYR A 53 -4.88 0.01 -6.16
CA TYR A 53 -4.59 -0.02 -4.73
C TYR A 53 -5.25 -1.24 -4.08
N ILE A 54 -4.50 -1.96 -3.25
CA ILE A 54 -5.04 -2.98 -2.32
C ILE A 54 -4.21 -2.99 -1.03
N SER A 55 -4.86 -3.24 0.11
CA SER A 55 -4.23 -3.28 1.43
C SER A 55 -4.94 -4.26 2.35
N ASN A 56 -4.29 -4.64 3.45
CA ASN A 56 -4.88 -5.50 4.48
C ASN A 56 -5.37 -4.74 5.74
N GLY A 57 -5.16 -3.43 5.79
CA GLY A 57 -5.59 -2.53 6.86
C GLY A 57 -6.63 -1.50 6.41
N THR A 58 -7.04 -0.63 7.33
CA THR A 58 -7.98 0.45 7.01
C THR A 58 -7.32 1.45 6.06
N ARG A 59 -8.13 2.10 5.21
CA ARG A 59 -7.62 3.11 4.27
C ARG A 59 -6.92 4.27 4.99
N ALA A 60 -7.38 4.64 6.19
CA ALA A 60 -6.79 5.70 6.98
C ALA A 60 -5.36 5.34 7.43
N ASP A 61 -5.16 4.15 8.00
CA ASP A 61 -3.84 3.69 8.46
C ASP A 61 -2.85 3.58 7.30
N MET A 62 -3.29 3.07 6.16
CA MET A 62 -2.43 2.91 4.98
C MET A 62 -2.04 4.27 4.38
N ILE A 63 -2.94 5.26 4.39
CA ILE A 63 -2.60 6.62 3.99
C ILE A 63 -1.57 7.24 4.95
N THR A 64 -1.73 7.03 6.26
CA THR A 64 -0.74 7.49 7.25
C THR A 64 0.63 6.86 6.99
N MET A 65 0.68 5.54 6.77
CA MET A 65 1.91 4.82 6.43
C MET A 65 2.57 5.34 5.15
N MET A 66 1.80 5.58 4.08
CA MET A 66 2.35 6.12 2.83
C MET A 66 2.85 7.56 2.98
N LYS A 67 2.13 8.41 3.73
CA LYS A 67 2.56 9.79 4.00
C LYS A 67 3.89 9.84 4.76
N GLU A 68 4.02 8.96 5.75
CA GLU A 68 5.25 8.82 6.54
C GLU A 68 6.43 8.40 5.65
N PHE A 69 6.24 7.38 4.82
CA PHE A 69 7.26 6.93 3.88
C PHE A 69 7.68 8.03 2.90
N ILE A 70 6.72 8.75 2.31
CA ILE A 70 6.98 9.86 1.38
C ILE A 70 7.75 10.98 2.08
N ALA A 71 7.36 11.37 3.30
CA ALA A 71 8.04 12.41 4.06
C ALA A 71 9.50 12.06 4.35
N ARG A 72 9.79 10.78 4.66
CA ARG A 72 11.16 10.27 4.81
C ARG A 72 11.92 10.28 3.49
N ALA A 73 11.32 9.79 2.41
CA ALA A 73 11.97 9.69 1.10
C ALA A 73 12.34 11.06 0.52
N GLU A 74 11.55 12.09 0.76
CA GLU A 74 11.78 13.45 0.25
C GLU A 74 12.69 14.30 1.15
N GLY A 75 13.30 13.70 2.18
CA GLY A 75 14.14 14.44 3.13
C GLY A 75 13.38 15.48 3.97
N ARG A 76 12.04 15.39 4.00
CA ARG A 76 11.16 16.24 4.84
C ARG A 76 11.02 15.71 6.27
N TYR A 77 11.69 14.61 6.59
CA TYR A 77 11.81 14.08 7.93
C TYR A 77 12.95 14.79 8.66
N ALA A 78 12.61 15.74 9.53
CA ALA A 78 13.54 16.14 10.58
C ALA A 78 13.62 14.96 11.57
N GLU A 79 14.81 14.38 11.76
CA GLU A 79 15.07 13.52 12.90
C GLU A 79 14.71 14.30 14.17
N GLY A 80 13.55 14.01 14.74
CA GLY A 80 13.29 14.34 16.13
C GLY A 80 14.21 13.45 16.96
N GLY A 81 15.28 14.04 17.50
CA GLY A 81 16.21 13.39 18.42
C GLY A 81 15.48 12.58 19.51
N THR A 82 16.06 11.51 20.02
CA THR A 82 17.21 11.61 20.93
C THR A 82 18.23 10.48 20.76
N ALA A 83 19.46 10.83 21.17
CA ALA A 83 20.57 9.96 21.51
C ALA A 83 20.21 8.83 22.49
#